data_AF-I4YS40-F1
#
_entry.id   AF-I4YS40-F1
#
_cell.length_a   1.000
_cell.length_b   1.000
_cell.length_c   1.000
_cell.angle_alpha   90.00
_cell.angle_beta   90.00
_cell.angle_gamma   90.00
#
_symmetry.space_group_name_H-M   'P 1'
#
loop_
_entity.id
_entity.type
_entity.pdbx_description
1 polymer ?
#
loop_
_entity_poly.entity_id
_entity_poly.type
_entity_poly.pdbx_seq_one_letter_code
_entity_poly.pdbx_strand_id
1 'polypeptide(L)'
;MPTNQTRPDDLDAVDEASLESFPASDPPAWTGTGSGPVDVSALLERASRARAVWNQALEEAARLCDENGTPELSSRIRSLKRPEPDV
;
A
#
# COMPACT_ATOMS: atom_id res chain seq x y z
N MET A 1 -17.62 23.98 -57.09
CA MET A 1 -16.56 23.32 -56.30
C MET A 1 -17.15 22.03 -55.76
N PRO A 2 -16.69 20.84 -56.17
CA PRO A 2 -17.14 19.60 -55.55
C PRO A 2 -16.57 19.55 -54.12
N THR A 3 -17.45 19.45 -53.12
CA THR A 3 -17.07 19.26 -51.73
C THR A 3 -16.57 17.83 -51.56
N ASN A 4 -15.25 17.65 -51.45
CA ASN A 4 -14.63 16.37 -51.13
C ASN A 4 -15.02 15.98 -49.70
N GLN A 5 -16.12 15.26 -49.54
CA GLN A 5 -16.56 14.73 -48.25
C GLN A 5 -15.73 13.47 -47.99
N THR A 6 -14.69 13.58 -47.16
CA THR A 6 -13.91 12.43 -46.68
C THR A 6 -14.86 11.47 -45.97
N ARG A 7 -14.84 10.19 -46.34
CA ARG A 7 -15.71 9.18 -45.72
C ARG A 7 -15.21 8.93 -44.28
N PRO A 8 -16.09 8.62 -43.33
CA PRO A 8 -15.69 8.41 -41.92
C PRO A 8 -14.58 7.36 -41.76
N ASP A 9 -14.60 6.31 -42.58
CA ASP A 9 -13.61 5.23 -42.55
C ASP A 9 -12.21 5.61 -43.11
N ASP A 10 -12.06 6.81 -43.67
CA ASP A 10 -10.81 7.32 -44.25
C ASP A 10 -10.07 8.27 -43.26
N LEU A 11 -10.50 8.36 -42.00
CA LEU A 11 -9.90 9.21 -40.96
C LEU A 11 -8.75 8.47 -40.23
N ASP A 12 -7.69 9.20 -39.89
CA ASP A 12 -6.64 8.66 -39.02
C ASP A 12 -7.18 8.55 -37.58
N ALA A 13 -6.69 7.57 -36.82
CA ALA A 13 -7.11 7.33 -35.43
C ALA A 13 -6.97 8.58 -34.54
N VAL A 14 -6.00 9.46 -34.84
CA VAL A 14 -5.83 10.76 -34.15
C VAL A 14 -6.97 11.73 -34.47
N ASP A 15 -7.41 11.78 -35.73
CA ASP A 15 -8.51 12.63 -36.17
C ASP A 15 -9.85 12.09 -35.65
N GLU A 16 -10.05 10.77 -35.67
CA GLU A 16 -11.21 10.10 -35.07
C GLU A 16 -11.34 10.42 -33.58
N ALA A 17 -10.26 10.24 -32.81
CA ALA A 17 -10.24 10.52 -31.37
C ALA A 17 -10.49 12.00 -31.03
N SER A 18 -10.20 12.92 -31.95
CA SER A 18 -10.47 14.35 -31.78
C SER A 18 -11.94 14.71 -32.01
N LEU A 19 -12.67 13.90 -32.79
CA LEU A 19 -14.11 14.04 -33.01
C LEU A 19 -14.94 13.40 -31.88
N GLU A 20 -14.36 12.45 -31.16
CA GLU A 20 -15.00 11.79 -30.02
C GLU A 20 -14.92 12.67 -28.76
N SER A 21 -16.09 13.03 -28.20
CA SER A 21 -16.14 13.62 -26.88
C SER A 21 -16.11 12.49 -25.85
N PHE A 22 -14.94 12.26 -25.24
CA PHE A 22 -14.88 11.42 -24.05
C PHE A 22 -15.67 12.08 -22.93
N PRO A 23 -16.43 11.32 -22.11
CA PRO A 23 -16.98 11.86 -20.89
C PRO A 23 -15.82 12.47 -20.10
N ALA A 24 -15.99 13.69 -19.60
CA ALA A 24 -15.03 14.27 -18.67
C ALA A 24 -14.94 13.30 -17.49
N SER A 25 -13.87 12.50 -17.46
CA SER A 25 -13.59 11.62 -16.35
C SER A 25 -13.25 12.55 -15.21
N ASP A 26 -14.21 12.81 -14.32
CA ASP A 26 -13.93 13.51 -13.07
C ASP A 26 -12.69 12.84 -12.45
N PRO A 27 -11.63 13.59 -12.14
CA PRO A 27 -10.45 12.99 -11.52
C PRO A 27 -10.89 12.32 -10.22
N PRO A 28 -10.28 11.18 -9.85
CA PRO A 28 -10.60 10.55 -8.58
C PRO A 28 -10.48 11.60 -7.48
N ALA A 29 -11.54 11.75 -6.68
CA ALA A 29 -11.52 12.67 -5.56
C ALA A 29 -10.33 12.30 -4.66
N TRP A 30 -9.45 13.26 -4.39
CA TRP A 30 -8.40 13.08 -3.38
C TRP A 30 -9.10 13.01 -2.02
N THR A 31 -9.47 11.80 -1.60
CA THR A 31 -9.95 11.57 -0.24
C THR A 31 -8.74 11.68 0.67
N GLY A 32 -8.55 12.85 1.30
CA GLY A 32 -7.54 13.00 2.34
C GLY A 32 -7.76 11.93 3.40
N THR A 33 -6.68 11.26 3.82
CA THR A 33 -6.71 10.41 5.01
C THR A 33 -7.33 11.22 6.15
N GLY A 34 -8.47 10.75 6.68
CA GLY A 34 -9.43 11.54 7.45
C GLY A 34 -8.81 12.59 8.37
N SER A 35 -9.18 13.86 8.15
CA SER A 35 -8.83 14.98 9.03
C SER A 35 -9.77 14.98 10.25
N GLY A 36 -9.61 13.97 11.11
CA GLY A 36 -10.24 13.90 12.41
C GLY A 36 -9.19 13.96 13.52
N PRO A 37 -9.55 14.38 14.75
CA PRO A 37 -8.65 14.26 15.88
C PRO A 37 -8.22 12.80 16.03
N VAL A 38 -6.90 12.57 16.05
CA VAL A 38 -6.34 11.23 16.23
C VAL A 38 -6.56 10.82 17.68
N ASP A 39 -7.25 9.69 17.88
CA ASP A 39 -7.30 9.05 19.19
C ASP A 39 -5.92 8.44 19.49
N VAL A 40 -5.11 9.20 20.22
CA VAL A 40 -3.74 8.82 20.58
C VAL A 40 -3.74 7.56 21.45
N SER A 41 -4.70 7.41 22.35
CA SER A 41 -4.81 6.24 23.23
C SER A 41 -5.08 4.97 22.42
N ALA A 42 -6.08 5.01 21.53
CA ALA A 42 -6.38 3.88 20.64
C ALA A 42 -5.21 3.56 19.71
N LEU A 43 -4.48 4.58 19.24
CA LEU A 43 -3.29 4.40 18.41
C LEU A 43 -2.15 3.72 19.18
N LEU A 44 -1.89 4.15 20.42
CA LEU A 44 -0.87 3.55 21.29
C LEU A 44 -1.22 2.10 21.64
N GLU A 45 -2.49 1.80 21.93
CA GLU A 45 -2.95 0.42 22.14
C GLU A 45 -2.81 -0.44 20.90
N ARG A 46 -3.10 0.11 19.72
CA ARG A 46 -2.88 -0.61 18.45
C ARG A 46 -1.40 -0.89 18.22
N ALA A 47 -0.54 0.10 18.50
CA ALA A 47 0.89 -0.04 18.37
C ALA A 47 1.47 -1.08 19.35
N SER A 48 1.00 -1.09 20.60
CA SER A 48 1.42 -2.09 21.60
C SER A 48 1.02 -3.51 21.19
N ARG A 49 -0.23 -3.71 20.72
CA ARG A 49 -0.70 -4.99 20.17
C ARG A 49 0.10 -5.43 18.97
N ALA A 50 0.36 -4.54 18.01
CA ALA A 50 1.16 -4.86 16.84
C ALA A 50 2.60 -5.27 17.22
N ARG A 51 3.20 -4.59 18.22
CA ARG A 51 4.51 -4.97 18.74
C ARG A 51 4.50 -6.35 19.39
N ALA A 52 3.49 -6.67 20.19
CA ALA A 52 3.38 -7.97 20.84
C ALA A 52 3.33 -9.11 19.81
N VAL A 53 2.48 -8.98 18.79
CA VAL A 53 2.38 -9.95 17.69
C VAL A 53 3.71 -10.10 16.95
N TRP A 54 4.39 -8.98 16.65
CA TRP A 54 5.70 -8.99 16.01
C TRP A 54 6.76 -9.73 16.85
N ASN A 55 6.86 -9.40 18.14
CA ASN A 55 7.83 -10.01 19.04
C ASN A 55 7.57 -11.52 19.25
N GLN A 56 6.29 -11.93 19.26
CA GLN A 56 5.92 -13.34 19.33
C GLN A 56 6.34 -14.10 18.06
N ALA A 57 6.06 -13.52 16.88
CA ALA A 57 6.47 -14.13 15.62
C ALA A 57 7.98 -14.30 15.50
N LEU A 58 8.76 -13.32 15.98
CA LEU A 58 10.21 -13.42 16.04
C LEU A 58 10.68 -14.51 17.01
N GLU A 59 10.02 -14.70 18.15
CA GLU A 59 10.40 -15.76 19.10
C GLU A 59 10.16 -17.16 18.51
N GLU A 60 9.00 -17.36 17.87
CA GLU A 60 8.71 -18.63 17.18
C GLU A 60 9.69 -18.90 16.03
N ALA A 61 10.05 -17.88 15.25
CA ALA A 61 11.06 -18.03 14.20
C ALA A 61 12.44 -18.37 14.77
N ALA A 62 12.84 -17.73 15.88
CA ALA A 62 14.10 -18.04 16.55
C ALA A 62 14.10 -19.47 17.11
N ARG A 63 12.98 -19.92 17.68
CA ARG A 63 12.81 -21.30 18.16
C ARG A 63 12.97 -22.32 17.04
N LEU A 64 12.35 -22.10 15.88
CA LEU A 64 12.53 -22.98 14.71
C LEU A 64 13.99 -23.01 14.23
N CYS A 65 14.72 -21.90 14.33
CA CYS A 65 16.15 -21.86 14.00
C CYS A 65 16.99 -22.65 15.00
N ASP A 66 16.65 -22.61 16.29
CA ASP A 66 17.30 -23.41 17.33
C ASP A 66 17.06 -24.92 17.09
N GLU A 67 15.83 -25.31 16.77
CA GLU A 67 15.47 -26.69 16.44
C GLU A 67 16.20 -27.21 15.19
N ASN A 68 16.50 -26.32 14.22
CA ASN A 68 17.26 -26.64 13.02
C ASN A 68 18.79 -26.52 13.18
N GLY A 69 19.29 -26.24 14.39
CA GLY A 69 20.73 -26.17 14.66
C GLY A 69 21.43 -24.92 14.11
N THR A 70 20.71 -23.78 14.02
CA THR A 70 21.24 -22.49 13.54
C THR A 70 21.18 -21.39 14.63
N PRO A 71 21.96 -21.53 15.72
CA PRO A 71 21.85 -20.67 16.90
C PRO A 71 22.31 -19.21 16.66
N GLU A 72 23.21 -18.97 15.71
CA GLU A 72 23.61 -17.61 15.34
C GLU A 72 22.46 -16.86 14.69
N LEU A 73 21.66 -17.55 13.86
CA LEU A 73 20.49 -16.98 13.21
C LEU A 73 19.38 -16.70 14.24
N SER A 74 19.13 -17.62 15.17
CA SER A 74 18.13 -17.41 16.23
C SER A 74 18.48 -16.21 17.11
N SER A 75 19.76 -16.03 17.45
CA SER A 75 20.26 -14.85 18.19
C SER A 75 20.01 -13.55 17.41
N ARG A 76 20.31 -13.52 16.11
CA ARG A 76 20.03 -12.36 15.25
C ARG A 76 18.54 -12.06 15.17
N ILE A 77 17.67 -13.07 15.09
CA ILE A 77 16.22 -12.89 15.07
C ILE A 77 15.74 -12.26 16.39
N ARG A 78 16.22 -12.75 17.54
CA ARG A 78 15.86 -12.19 18.86
C ARG A 78 16.28 -10.73 19.01
N SER A 79 17.41 -10.33 18.40
CA SER A 79 17.85 -8.92 18.40
C SER A 79 16.92 -7.96 17.65
N LEU A 80 16.01 -8.46 16.79
CA LEU A 80 15.02 -7.64 16.07
C LEU A 80 13.76 -7.36 16.91
N LYS A 81 13.64 -7.93 18.10
CA LYS A 81 12.50 -7.67 19.00
C LYS A 81 12.53 -6.22 19.44
N ARG A 82 11.35 -5.60 19.42
CA ARG A 82 11.20 -4.19 19.81
C ARG A 82 11.02 -4.08 21.32
N PRO A 83 11.68 -3.13 21.99
CA PRO A 83 11.53 -2.94 23.43
C PRO A 83 10.12 -2.45 23.78
N GLU A 84 9.70 -2.76 25.01
CA GLU A 84 8.51 -2.21 25.64
C GLU A 84 8.79 -0.74 26.03
N PRO A 85 7.83 0.19 25.90
CA PRO A 85 8.04 1.57 26.26
C PRO A 85 8.03 1.65 27.78
N ASP A 86 8.87 2.51 28.33
CA ASP A 86 8.79 2.87 29.74
C ASP A 86 7.41 3.50 30.00
N VAL A 87 6.68 2.95 30.96
CA VAL A 87 5.32 3.35 31.37
C VAL A 87 5.36 4.61 32.21
#